data_AF-A0AAD4S515-F1
#
_entry.id   AF-A0AAD4S515-F1
#
_cell.length_a   1.000
_cell.length_b   1.000
_cell.length_c   1.000
_cell.angle_alpha   90.00
_cell.angle_beta   90.00
_cell.angle_gamma   90.00
#
_symmetry.space_group_name_H-M   'P 1'
#
loop_
_entity.id
_entity.type
_entity.pdbx_description
1 polymer ?
#
loop_
_entity_poly.entity_id
_entity_poly.type
_entity_poly.pdbx_seq_one_letter_code
_entity_poly.pdbx_strand_id
1 'polypeptide(L)'
;KQQGEGYPDGGVMPRAEKIYKENRDKAHFYNRIPSTQHEWSVVNAHGNKWNVHLQEHTCDCNYWKVTGIPCPHVIQASFYNKNADWKRLLDPYHSVANYRSQYEGFVGTILDQKSWPKSQVSFY
;
A
#
# COMPACT_ATOMS: atom_id res chain seq x y z
N LYS A 1 -18.59 -14.41 -9.40
CA LYS A 1 -17.87 -13.18 -9.79
C LYS A 1 -16.39 -13.45 -9.60
N GLN A 2 -15.64 -13.71 -10.66
CA GLN A 2 -14.20 -13.89 -10.54
C GLN A 2 -13.56 -12.51 -10.33
N GLN A 3 -13.57 -12.04 -9.09
CA GLN A 3 -12.96 -10.77 -8.75
C GLN A 3 -11.46 -10.94 -9.03
N GLY A 4 -10.94 -10.14 -9.96
CA GLY A 4 -9.53 -10.20 -10.37
C GLY A 4 -9.25 -11.02 -11.63
N GLU A 5 -10.24 -11.64 -12.28
CA GLU A 5 -10.04 -12.21 -13.61
C GLU A 5 -9.77 -11.13 -14.66
N GLY A 6 -8.80 -11.39 -15.54
CA GLY A 6 -8.35 -10.45 -16.57
C GLY A 6 -7.18 -9.54 -16.17
N TYR A 7 -6.78 -9.50 -14.89
CA TYR A 7 -5.57 -8.80 -14.48
C TYR A 7 -4.31 -9.68 -14.66
N PRO A 8 -3.15 -9.10 -15.01
CA PRO A 8 -1.92 -9.87 -15.16
C PRO A 8 -1.39 -10.38 -13.80
N ASP A 9 -0.75 -11.55 -13.78
CA ASP A 9 -0.26 -12.20 -12.54
C ASP A 9 0.84 -11.38 -11.82
N GLY A 10 1.64 -10.62 -12.57
CA GLY A 10 2.60 -9.63 -12.05
C GLY A 10 2.01 -8.21 -11.85
N GLY A 11 0.69 -8.12 -11.87
CA GLY A 11 -0.07 -6.88 -11.77
C GLY A 11 -0.26 -6.41 -10.33
N VAL A 12 -0.58 -5.12 -10.22
CA VAL A 12 -1.03 -4.49 -8.99
C VAL A 12 -2.53 -4.23 -9.11
N MET A 13 -3.26 -4.30 -8.00
CA MET A 13 -4.69 -3.99 -7.99
C MET A 13 -4.95 -2.55 -8.48
N PRO A 14 -5.94 -2.31 -9.37
CA PRO A 14 -6.14 -1.00 -10.00
C PRO A 14 -6.31 0.17 -9.03
N ARG A 15 -6.93 -0.09 -7.87
CA ARG A 15 -7.08 0.91 -6.81
C ARG A 15 -5.73 1.34 -6.25
N ALA A 16 -4.84 0.40 -5.95
CA ALA A 16 -3.52 0.72 -5.42
C ALA A 16 -2.67 1.46 -6.46
N GLU A 17 -2.73 1.06 -7.73
CA GLU A 17 -2.06 1.76 -8.82
C GLU A 17 -2.56 3.20 -8.98
N LYS A 18 -3.88 3.41 -8.92
CA LYS A 18 -4.49 4.75 -8.99
C LYS A 18 -3.98 5.65 -7.86
N ILE A 19 -4.04 5.17 -6.62
CA ILE A 19 -3.60 5.93 -5.44
C ILE A 19 -2.10 6.23 -5.53
N TYR A 20 -1.29 5.27 -5.98
CA TYR A 20 0.14 5.50 -6.20
C TYR A 20 0.41 6.64 -7.17
N LYS A 21 -0.29 6.66 -8.33
CA LYS A 21 -0.16 7.72 -9.34
C LYS A 21 -0.52 9.09 -8.76
N GLU A 22 -1.63 9.18 -8.02
CA GLU A 22 -2.05 10.42 -7.35
C GLU A 22 -1.02 10.88 -6.29
N ASN A 23 -0.47 9.95 -5.51
CA ASN A 23 0.56 10.27 -4.52
C ASN A 23 1.88 10.69 -5.18
N ARG A 24 2.21 10.10 -6.34
CA ARG A 24 3.38 10.45 -7.14
C ARG A 24 3.28 11.89 -7.66
N ASP A 25 2.11 12.31 -8.14
CA ASP A 25 1.90 13.68 -8.60
C ASP A 25 2.06 14.68 -7.45
N LYS A 26 1.58 14.32 -6.25
CA LYS A 26 1.77 15.12 -5.03
C LYS A 26 3.20 15.14 -4.52
N ALA A 27 4.04 14.15 -4.86
CA ALA A 27 5.42 14.07 -4.40
C ALA A 27 6.25 15.29 -4.85
N HIS A 28 5.88 15.91 -5.98
CA HIS A 28 6.52 17.11 -6.51
C HIS A 28 6.46 18.34 -5.58
N PHE A 29 5.56 18.37 -4.59
CA PHE A 29 5.50 19.44 -3.58
C PHE A 29 6.55 19.32 -2.48
N TYR A 30 7.38 18.28 -2.53
CA TYR A 30 8.34 17.96 -1.48
C TYR A 30 9.75 17.86 -2.03
N ASN A 31 10.72 18.16 -1.18
CA ASN A 31 12.14 18.00 -1.45
C ASN A 31 12.75 16.99 -0.50
N ARG A 32 13.68 16.17 -0.99
CA ARG A 32 14.44 15.23 -0.15
C ARG A 32 15.73 15.88 0.31
N ILE A 33 16.06 15.70 1.57
CA ILE A 33 17.33 16.02 2.19
C ILE A 33 17.93 14.68 2.61
N PRO A 34 19.12 14.31 2.11
CA PRO A 34 19.80 13.11 2.57
C PRO A 34 20.12 13.24 4.07
N SER A 35 19.74 12.25 4.87
CA SER A 35 20.04 12.22 6.31
C SER A 35 21.13 11.19 6.61
N THR A 36 20.90 9.92 6.25
CA THR A 36 21.85 8.80 6.39
C THR A 36 21.70 7.82 5.20
N GLN A 37 22.37 6.65 5.22
CA GLN A 37 22.38 5.70 4.09
C GLN A 37 20.98 5.11 3.75
N HIS A 38 20.06 5.06 4.72
CA HIS A 38 18.73 4.42 4.55
C HIS A 38 17.56 5.29 5.04
N GLU A 39 17.85 6.50 5.51
CA GLU A 39 16.86 7.44 6.06
C GLU A 39 16.88 8.73 5.27
N TRP A 40 15.68 9.16 4.87
CA TRP A 40 15.48 10.38 4.11
C TRP A 40 14.63 11.34 4.91
N SER A 41 15.10 12.58 5.01
CA SER A 41 14.29 13.69 5.49
C SER A 41 13.56 14.31 4.30
N VAL A 42 12.25 14.35 4.32
CA VAL A 42 11.44 14.97 3.26
C VAL A 42 10.80 16.22 3.81
N VAL A 43 10.95 17.34 3.10
CA VAL A 43 10.48 18.65 3.53
C VAL A 43 9.57 19.30 2.48
N ASN A 44 8.61 20.11 2.93
CA ASN A 44 7.81 20.96 2.05
C ASN A 44 8.31 22.43 2.07
N ALA A 45 7.71 23.27 1.22
CA ALA A 45 8.03 24.70 1.18
C ALA A 45 7.70 25.47 2.48
N HIS A 46 6.86 24.90 3.35
CA HIS A 46 6.47 25.48 4.64
C HIS A 46 7.42 25.08 5.78
N GLY A 47 8.49 24.33 5.50
CA GLY A 47 9.46 23.90 6.51
C GLY A 47 9.00 22.71 7.36
N ASN A 48 7.85 22.09 7.06
CA ASN A 48 7.48 20.83 7.68
C ASN A 48 8.40 19.71 7.18
N LYS A 49 8.71 18.76 8.05
CA LYS A 49 9.65 17.67 7.81
C LYS A 49 9.04 16.34 8.21
N TRP A 50 9.28 15.31 7.41
CA TRP A 50 8.94 13.91 7.69
C TRP A 50 10.16 13.04 7.46
N ASN A 51 10.43 12.13 8.37
CA ASN A 51 11.42 11.09 8.19
C ASN A 51 10.78 9.90 7.46
N VAL A 52 11.56 9.31 6.56
CA VAL A 52 11.19 8.15 5.75
C VAL A 52 12.29 7.10 5.88
N HIS A 53 11.90 5.89 6.28
CA HIS A 53 12.78 4.73 6.33
C HIS A 53 12.32 3.75 5.26
N LEU A 54 13.00 3.73 4.11
CA LEU A 54 12.58 2.94 2.96
C LEU A 54 12.71 1.43 3.20
N GLN A 55 13.69 0.99 4.00
CA GLN A 55 13.87 -0.43 4.34
C GLN A 55 12.84 -0.94 5.35
N GLU A 56 12.47 -0.11 6.31
CA GLU A 56 11.49 -0.47 7.35
C GLU A 56 10.04 -0.27 6.89
N HIS A 57 9.84 0.25 5.68
CA HIS A 57 8.54 0.59 5.13
C HIS A 57 7.75 1.58 6.00
N THR A 58 8.44 2.59 6.57
CA THR A 58 7.84 3.58 7.48
C THR A 58 8.00 5.02 6.99
N CYS A 59 7.07 5.87 7.43
CA CYS A 59 7.11 7.31 7.30
C CYS A 59 6.37 7.91 8.50
N ASP A 60 6.84 9.05 9.00
CA ASP A 60 6.23 9.76 10.14
C ASP A 60 4.74 10.08 9.95
N CYS A 61 4.25 10.18 8.71
CA CYS A 61 2.82 10.39 8.46
C CYS A 61 1.97 9.12 8.67
N ASN A 62 2.57 7.97 8.97
CA ASN A 62 1.96 6.65 9.18
C ASN A 62 1.11 6.08 8.04
N TYR A 63 0.89 6.84 6.97
CA TYR A 63 0.07 6.43 5.83
C TYR A 63 0.54 5.11 5.21
N TRP A 64 1.86 4.97 5.00
CA TRP A 64 2.42 3.79 4.35
C TRP A 64 2.23 2.53 5.21
N LYS A 65 2.48 2.65 6.52
CA LYS A 65 2.28 1.57 7.50
C LYS A 65 0.83 1.11 7.59
N VAL A 66 -0.13 2.05 7.49
CA VAL A 66 -1.56 1.74 7.62
C VAL A 66 -2.14 1.17 6.32
N THR A 67 -1.75 1.70 5.18
CA THR A 67 -2.39 1.37 3.89
C THR A 67 -1.62 0.35 3.07
N GLY A 68 -0.31 0.18 3.33
CA GLY A 68 0.59 -0.55 2.44
C GLY A 68 0.89 0.16 1.13
N ILE A 69 0.46 1.41 0.94
CA ILE A 69 0.67 2.22 -0.26
C ILE A 69 1.61 3.38 0.10
N PRO A 70 2.69 3.64 -0.67
CA PRO A 70 3.62 4.71 -0.34
C PRO A 70 2.93 6.07 -0.44
N CYS A 71 3.16 6.91 0.58
CA CYS A 71 2.69 8.29 0.60
C CYS A 71 3.58 9.19 -0.29
N PRO A 72 3.18 10.45 -0.55
CA PRO A 72 3.99 11.38 -1.35
C PRO A 72 5.43 11.55 -0.81
N HIS A 73 5.63 11.49 0.51
CA HIS A 73 6.96 11.59 1.11
C HIS A 73 7.83 10.37 0.77
N VAL A 74 7.27 9.16 0.87
CA VAL A 74 7.97 7.92 0.53
C VAL A 74 8.36 7.90 -0.94
N ILE A 75 7.45 8.32 -1.81
CA ILE A 75 7.73 8.42 -3.25
C ILE A 75 8.85 9.42 -3.51
N GLN A 76 8.80 10.61 -2.89
CA GLN A 76 9.85 11.61 -3.04
C GLN A 76 11.22 11.12 -2.54
N ALA A 77 11.24 10.39 -1.42
CA ALA A 77 12.44 9.74 -0.91
C ALA A 77 12.97 8.69 -1.91
N SER A 78 12.10 7.85 -2.47
CA SER A 78 12.48 6.76 -3.39
C SER A 78 13.16 7.23 -4.68
N PHE A 79 12.95 8.49 -5.10
CA PHE A 79 13.59 9.05 -6.29
C PHE A 79 15.13 9.15 -6.21
N TYR A 80 15.74 8.84 -5.06
CA TYR A 80 17.18 8.61 -4.99
C TYR A 80 17.65 7.49 -5.93
N ASN A 81 16.81 6.46 -6.13
CA ASN A 81 17.06 5.38 -7.07
C ASN A 81 16.06 5.48 -8.23
N LYS A 82 16.45 6.17 -9.30
CA LYS A 82 15.62 6.40 -10.49
C LYS A 82 15.19 5.11 -11.22
N ASN A 83 15.90 4.01 -10.98
CA ASN A 83 15.66 2.72 -11.63
C ASN A 83 14.86 1.74 -10.75
N ALA A 84 14.50 2.13 -9.52
CA ALA A 84 13.73 1.27 -8.64
C ALA A 84 12.31 1.06 -9.18
N ASP A 85 11.88 -0.20 -9.21
CA ASP A 85 10.48 -0.54 -9.49
C ASP A 85 9.60 -0.08 -8.31
N TRP A 86 8.67 0.83 -8.59
CA TRP A 86 7.74 1.37 -7.60
C TRP A 86 6.85 0.30 -6.97
N LYS A 87 6.60 -0.81 -7.67
CA LYS A 87 5.81 -1.93 -7.13
C LYS A 87 6.45 -2.53 -5.88
N ARG A 88 7.77 -2.40 -5.70
CA ARG A 88 8.49 -2.85 -4.50
C ARG A 88 8.18 -2.01 -3.26
N LEU A 89 7.63 -0.81 -3.44
CA LEU A 89 7.19 0.05 -2.34
C LEU A 89 5.77 -0.32 -1.87
N LEU A 90 5.02 -1.11 -2.64
CA LEU A 90 3.71 -1.57 -2.23
C LEU A 90 3.82 -2.77 -1.31
N ASP A 91 2.91 -2.85 -0.35
CA ASP A 91 2.66 -4.08 0.39
C ASP A 91 2.18 -5.19 -0.59
N PRO A 92 2.71 -6.42 -0.47
CA PRO A 92 2.29 -7.55 -1.30
C PRO A 92 0.77 -7.80 -1.31
N TYR A 93 0.04 -7.37 -0.27
CA TYR A 93 -1.43 -7.40 -0.22
C TYR A 93 -2.10 -6.77 -1.44
N HIS A 94 -1.46 -5.78 -2.08
CA HIS A 94 -1.98 -5.11 -3.26
C HIS A 94 -1.62 -5.79 -4.59
N SER A 95 -0.96 -6.95 -4.55
CA SER A 95 -0.70 -7.75 -5.76
C SER A 95 -1.94 -8.52 -6.22
N VAL A 96 -2.09 -8.65 -7.53
CA VAL A 96 -3.19 -9.46 -8.13
C VAL A 96 -3.10 -10.92 -7.66
N ALA A 97 -1.88 -11.47 -7.56
CA ALA A 97 -1.64 -12.83 -7.09
C ALA A 97 -2.16 -13.04 -5.66
N ASN A 98 -1.78 -12.17 -4.70
CA ASN A 98 -2.29 -12.28 -3.33
C ASN A 98 -3.79 -12.07 -3.25
N TYR A 99 -4.34 -11.10 -4.01
CA TYR A 99 -5.77 -10.90 -4.05
C TYR A 99 -6.51 -12.18 -4.49
N ARG A 100 -6.07 -12.83 -5.57
CA ARG A 100 -6.67 -14.10 -6.01
C ARG A 100 -6.53 -15.21 -4.98
N SER A 101 -5.36 -15.36 -4.37
CA SER A 101 -5.14 -16.37 -3.33
C SER A 101 -6.07 -16.19 -2.12
N GLN A 102 -6.29 -14.95 -1.68
CA GLN A 102 -7.19 -14.67 -0.55
C GLN A 102 -8.67 -14.93 -0.89
N TYR A 103 -9.08 -14.73 -2.14
CA TYR A 103 -10.45 -14.89 -2.61
C TYR A 103 -10.67 -16.16 -3.46
N GLU A 104 -9.72 -17.09 -3.45
CA GLU A 104 -9.83 -18.38 -4.15
C GLU A 104 -10.98 -19.22 -3.56
N GLY A 105 -11.24 -19.05 -2.27
CA GLY A 105 -12.32 -19.71 -1.56
C GLY A 105 -13.71 -19.29 -2.06
N PHE A 106 -14.62 -20.25 -2.09
CA PHE A 106 -16.02 -20.01 -2.42
C PHE A 106 -16.82 -19.68 -1.16
N VAL A 107 -17.36 -18.46 -1.07
CA VAL A 107 -18.37 -18.11 -0.07
C VAL A 107 -19.74 -18.46 -0.65
N GLY A 108 -20.29 -19.59 -0.21
CA GLY A 108 -21.62 -20.03 -0.63
C GLY A 108 -22.73 -19.11 -0.14
N THR A 109 -23.84 -19.09 -0.89
CA THR A 109 -25.07 -18.42 -0.44
C THR A 109 -25.67 -19.20 0.73
N ILE A 110 -25.96 -18.52 1.82
CA ILE A 110 -26.74 -19.11 2.91
C ILE A 110 -28.21 -18.75 2.68
N LEU A 111 -29.07 -19.75 2.61
CA LEU A 111 -30.48 -19.62 2.22
C LEU A 111 -31.31 -18.80 3.21
N ASP A 112 -31.06 -18.97 4.51
CA ASP A 112 -31.76 -18.25 5.58
C ASP A 112 -30.84 -17.92 6.76
N GLN A 113 -31.26 -16.97 7.60
CA GLN A 113 -30.52 -16.58 8.80
C GLN A 113 -30.35 -17.74 9.81
N LYS A 114 -31.26 -18.72 9.79
CA LYS A 114 -31.22 -19.90 10.68
C LYS A 114 -30.06 -20.84 10.33
N SER A 115 -29.63 -20.85 9.08
CA SER A 115 -28.51 -21.63 8.57
C SER A 115 -27.16 -20.95 8.79
N TRP A 116 -27.11 -19.78 9.43
CA TRP A 116 -25.85 -19.15 9.78
C TRP A 116 -25.10 -20.00 10.82
N PRO A 117 -23.77 -20.17 10.67
CA PRO A 117 -22.98 -20.79 11.71
C PRO A 117 -23.14 -20.00 13.01
N LYS A 118 -23.47 -20.70 14.10
CA LYS A 118 -23.56 -20.06 15.43
C LYS A 118 -22.20 -19.45 15.76
N SER A 119 -22.22 -18.19 16.19
CA SER A 119 -20.99 -17.47 16.51
C SER A 119 -20.25 -18.20 17.64
N GLN A 120 -18.93 -18.35 17.48
CA GLN A 120 -18.07 -18.96 18.50
C GLN A 120 -17.62 -17.95 19.57
N VAL A 121 -18.10 -16.72 19.52
CA VAL A 121 -17.79 -15.70 20.53
C VAL A 121 -18.55 -16.05 21.81
N SER A 122 -17.84 -16.65 22.76
CA SER A 122 -18.26 -16.68 24.15
C SER A 122 -18.01 -15.29 24.74
N PHE A 123 -19.08 -14.59 25.11
CA PHE A 123 -18.96 -13.48 26.04
C PHE A 123 -18.73 -14.08 27.43
N TYR A 124 -17.48 -14.00 27.90
CA TYR A 124 -17.14 -14.12 29.31
C TYR A 124 -16.87 -12.72 29.85
#